data_AF-A0A1S1L438-F1
#
_entry.id   AF-A0A1S1L438-F1
#
_cell.length_a   1.000
_cell.length_b   1.000
_cell.length_c   1.000
_cell.angle_alpha   90.00
_cell.angle_beta   90.00
_cell.angle_gamma   90.00
#
_symmetry.space_group_name_H-M   'P 1'
#
loop_
_entity.id
_entity.type
_entity.pdbx_description
1 polymer ?
#
loop_
_entity_poly.entity_id
_entity_poly.type
_entity_poly.pdbx_seq_one_letter_code
_entity_poly.pdbx_strand_id
1 'polypeptide(L)'
;MSGLVAVVDPIFPGRGADLRQAQYYQDVLGELRSVTQRELDDHLAALERRRQSGKPSSLARLHRLVGAKRAELAVLDQLLVALSDRFGDHSTLSAG
;
A
#
# COMPACT_ATOMS: atom_id res chain seq x y z
N MET A 1 -6.97 24.35 49.35
CA MET A 1 -6.45 23.01 48.98
C MET A 1 -7.23 22.55 47.75
N SER A 2 -6.92 23.09 46.58
CA SER A 2 -7.58 22.71 45.33
C SER A 2 -6.95 21.43 44.81
N GLY A 3 -7.73 20.35 44.79
CA GLY A 3 -7.33 19.07 44.23
C GLY A 3 -7.13 19.21 42.72
N LEU A 4 -5.91 18.98 42.27
CA LEU A 4 -5.62 18.68 40.87
C LEU A 4 -6.21 17.30 40.58
N VAL A 5 -7.41 17.29 39.99
CA VAL A 5 -7.94 16.10 39.32
C VAL A 5 -7.01 15.84 38.15
N ALA A 6 -6.11 14.87 38.31
CA ALA A 6 -5.38 14.31 37.20
C ALA A 6 -6.42 13.76 36.22
N VAL A 7 -6.60 14.45 35.10
CA VAL A 7 -7.30 13.93 33.94
C VAL A 7 -6.48 12.73 33.50
N VAL A 8 -6.88 11.55 33.97
CA VAL A 8 -6.40 10.29 33.45
C VAL A 8 -6.86 10.26 32.01
N ASP A 9 -5.93 10.47 31.09
CA ASP A 9 -6.16 10.20 29.68
C ASP A 9 -6.74 8.79 29.59
N PRO A 10 -7.89 8.59 28.92
CA PRO A 10 -8.42 7.26 28.72
C PRO A 10 -7.38 6.48 27.91
N ILE A 11 -6.70 5.55 28.58
CA ILE A 11 -5.93 4.51 27.89
C ILE A 11 -6.97 3.78 27.05
N PHE A 12 -6.96 4.00 25.73
CA PHE A 12 -7.78 3.26 24.78
C PHE A 12 -7.02 1.96 24.44
N PRO A 13 -7.34 0.82 25.09
CA PRO A 13 -6.64 -0.44 24.85
C PRO A 13 -6.72 -0.93 23.39
N GLY A 14 -7.66 -0.41 22.60
CA GLY A 14 -7.79 -0.70 21.17
C GLY A 14 -6.76 -0.01 20.27
N ARG A 15 -6.30 1.20 20.62
CA ARG A 15 -5.46 2.01 19.71
C ARG A 15 -4.12 1.35 19.40
N GLY A 16 -3.50 0.70 20.39
CA GLY A 16 -2.25 -0.04 20.18
C GLY A 16 -2.43 -1.33 19.37
N ALA A 17 -3.59 -1.99 19.46
CA ALA A 17 -3.92 -3.13 18.62
C ALA A 17 -4.18 -2.68 17.17
N ASP A 18 -4.92 -1.58 17.00
CA ASP A 18 -5.21 -0.99 15.69
C ASP A 18 -3.92 -0.55 14.97
N LEU A 19 -2.97 0.05 15.69
CA LEU A 19 -1.66 0.43 15.14
C LEU A 19 -0.84 -0.78 14.69
N ARG A 20 -0.81 -1.86 15.48
CA ARG A 20 -0.11 -3.11 15.08
C ARG A 20 -0.76 -3.75 13.86
N GLN A 21 -2.08 -3.75 13.80
CA GLN A 21 -2.82 -4.25 12.66
C GLN A 21 -2.62 -3.39 11.41
N ALA A 22 -2.56 -2.06 11.58
CA ALA A 22 -2.22 -1.15 10.50
C ALA A 22 -0.81 -1.40 9.96
N GLN A 23 0.19 -1.59 10.85
CA GLN A 23 1.55 -1.94 10.43
C GLN A 23 1.57 -3.25 9.64
N TYR A 24 0.88 -4.29 10.13
CA TYR A 24 0.77 -5.56 9.43
C TYR A 24 0.21 -5.40 8.02
N TYR A 25 -0.88 -4.62 7.86
CA TYR A 25 -1.44 -4.37 6.53
C TYR A 25 -0.54 -3.48 5.66
N GLN A 26 0.20 -2.53 6.22
CA GLN A 26 1.20 -1.76 5.47
C GLN A 26 2.27 -2.69 4.89
N ASP A 27 2.78 -3.63 5.68
CA ASP A 27 3.79 -4.59 5.24
C ASP A 27 3.24 -5.50 4.12
N VAL A 28 2.06 -6.10 4.33
CA VAL A 28 1.41 -6.97 3.33
C VAL A 28 1.11 -6.23 2.03
N LEU A 29 0.57 -5.01 2.11
CA LEU A 29 0.27 -4.21 0.93
C LEU A 29 1.55 -3.75 0.22
N GLY A 30 2.60 -3.44 0.97
CA GLY A 30 3.92 -3.09 0.43
C GLY A 30 4.58 -4.25 -0.32
N GLU A 31 4.50 -5.46 0.23
CA GLU A 31 4.94 -6.69 -0.43
C GLU A 31 4.15 -6.95 -1.72
N LEU A 32 2.82 -6.90 -1.64
CA LEU A 32 1.96 -7.12 -2.79
C LEU A 32 2.25 -6.10 -3.90
N ARG A 33 2.36 -4.82 -3.55
CA ARG A 33 2.75 -3.75 -4.48
C ARG A 33 4.08 -4.05 -5.17
N SER A 34 5.07 -4.52 -4.42
CA SER A 34 6.40 -4.84 -4.95
C SER A 34 6.39 -6.06 -5.88
N VAL A 35 5.53 -7.05 -5.62
CA VAL A 35 5.30 -8.18 -6.54
C VAL A 35 4.61 -7.69 -7.81
N THR A 36 3.50 -6.96 -7.68
CA THR A 36 2.72 -6.45 -8.82
C THR A 36 3.55 -5.52 -9.73
N GLN A 37 4.46 -4.72 -9.14
CA GLN A 37 5.40 -3.90 -9.91
C GLN A 37 6.38 -4.74 -10.73
N ARG A 38 6.98 -5.78 -10.15
CA ARG A 38 7.88 -6.68 -10.87
C ARG A 38 7.16 -7.38 -12.04
N GLU A 39 5.94 -7.86 -11.81
CA GLU A 39 5.14 -8.47 -12.87
C GLU A 39 4.78 -7.49 -13.99
N LEU A 40 4.51 -6.22 -13.66
CA LEU A 40 4.30 -5.16 -14.64
C LEU A 40 5.57 -4.94 -15.49
N ASP A 41 6.73 -4.85 -14.86
CA ASP A 41 8.01 -4.67 -15.55
C ASP A 41 8.31 -5.84 -16.49
N ASP A 42 8.05 -7.08 -16.06
CA ASP A 42 8.18 -8.29 -16.88
C ASP A 42 7.25 -8.26 -18.10
N HIS A 43 5.99 -7.83 -17.91
CA HIS A 43 5.03 -7.71 -19.00
C HIS A 43 5.42 -6.61 -19.99
N LEU A 44 5.95 -5.47 -19.52
CA LEU A 44 6.47 -4.40 -20.38
C LEU A 44 7.68 -4.87 -21.18
N ALA A 45 8.62 -5.58 -20.54
CA ALA A 45 9.76 -6.18 -21.22
C ALA A 45 9.35 -7.25 -22.25
N ALA A 46 8.33 -8.05 -21.94
CA ALA A 46 7.75 -8.98 -22.92
C ALA A 46 7.10 -8.25 -24.09
N LEU A 47 6.40 -7.15 -23.85
CA LEU A 47 5.74 -6.36 -24.87
C LEU A 47 6.77 -5.75 -25.84
N GLU A 48 7.85 -5.18 -25.32
CA GLU A 48 8.92 -4.61 -26.14
C GLU A 48 9.61 -5.66 -27.01
N ARG A 49 9.96 -6.83 -26.45
CA ARG A 49 10.51 -7.96 -27.23
C ARG A 49 9.57 -8.43 -28.34
N ARG A 50 8.25 -8.41 -28.09
CA ARG A 50 7.25 -8.82 -29.09
C ARG A 50 7.00 -7.78 -30.16
N ARG A 51 7.09 -6.50 -29.81
CA ARG A 51 7.05 -5.39 -30.76
C ARG A 51 8.21 -5.48 -31.74
N GLN A 52 9.42 -5.75 -31.25
CA GLN A 52 10.62 -5.93 -32.07
C GLN A 52 10.56 -7.17 -32.98
N SER A 53 9.89 -8.25 -32.53
CA SER A 53 9.76 -9.48 -33.32
C SER A 53 8.55 -9.51 -34.27
N GLY A 54 7.71 -8.47 -34.29
CA GLY A 54 6.60 -8.34 -35.24
C GLY A 54 5.50 -9.41 -35.08
N LYS A 55 5.25 -9.92 -33.87
CA LYS A 55 4.25 -10.98 -33.59
C LYS A 55 2.95 -10.43 -32.98
N PRO A 56 1.94 -10.03 -33.79
CA PRO A 56 0.79 -9.24 -33.33
C PRO A 56 -0.22 -10.00 -32.47
N SER A 57 -0.41 -11.31 -32.68
CA SER A 57 -1.48 -12.10 -32.03
C SER A 57 -1.42 -12.15 -30.50
N SER A 58 -0.27 -11.81 -29.92
CA SER A 58 -0.02 -11.83 -28.48
C SER A 58 0.10 -10.44 -27.84
N LEU A 59 0.14 -9.37 -28.64
CA LEU A 59 0.28 -8.00 -28.15
C LEU A 59 -0.99 -7.55 -27.41
N ALA A 60 -2.17 -7.85 -27.97
CA ALA A 60 -3.44 -7.48 -27.35
C ALA A 60 -3.61 -8.06 -25.94
N ARG A 61 -3.20 -9.33 -25.73
CA ARG A 61 -3.23 -9.96 -24.40
C ARG A 61 -2.24 -9.29 -23.44
N LEU A 62 -1.02 -9.01 -23.89
CA LEU A 62 -0.02 -8.32 -23.05
C LEU A 62 -0.45 -6.92 -22.66
N HIS A 63 -1.04 -6.15 -23.59
CA HIS A 63 -1.60 -4.83 -23.26
C HIS A 63 -2.70 -4.90 -22.20
N ARG A 64 -3.57 -5.91 -22.26
CA ARG A 64 -4.60 -6.13 -21.22
C ARG A 64 -3.98 -6.45 -19.87
N LEU A 65 -2.95 -7.31 -19.84
CA LEU A 65 -2.24 -7.66 -18.60
C LEU A 65 -1.53 -6.44 -17.99
N VAL A 66 -0.85 -5.63 -18.81
CA VAL A 66 -0.23 -4.37 -18.38
C VAL A 66 -1.28 -3.42 -17.80
N GLY A 67 -2.42 -3.27 -18.47
CA GLY A 67 -3.52 -2.44 -17.98
C GLY A 67 -4.06 -2.92 -16.63
N ALA A 68 -4.27 -4.23 -16.49
CA ALA A 68 -4.74 -4.83 -15.24
C ALA A 68 -3.73 -4.62 -14.09
N LYS A 69 -2.42 -4.82 -14.34
CA LYS A 69 -1.39 -4.62 -13.32
C LYS A 69 -1.23 -3.16 -12.90
N ARG A 70 -1.40 -2.21 -13.83
CA ARG A 70 -1.43 -0.78 -13.51
C ARG A 70 -2.63 -0.41 -12.64
N ALA A 71 -3.81 -0.96 -12.94
CA ALA A 71 -5.00 -0.74 -12.12
C ALA A 71 -4.83 -1.33 -10.72
N GLU A 72 -4.27 -2.53 -10.62
CA GLU A 72 -3.94 -3.18 -9.34
C GLU A 72 -2.97 -2.33 -8.51
N LEU A 73 -1.87 -1.84 -9.11
CA LEU A 73 -0.93 -0.93 -8.44
C LEU A 73 -1.60 0.35 -7.94
N ALA A 74 -2.46 0.98 -8.75
CA ALA A 74 -3.16 2.19 -8.35
C ALA A 74 -4.06 1.97 -7.13
N VAL A 75 -4.73 0.81 -7.05
CA VAL A 75 -5.53 0.44 -5.87
C VAL A 75 -4.63 0.21 -4.65
N LEU A 76 -3.49 -0.48 -4.81
CA LEU A 76 -2.55 -0.72 -3.71
C LEU A 76 -1.96 0.59 -3.18
N ASP A 77 -1.59 1.52 -4.07
CA ASP A 77 -1.12 2.86 -3.70
C ASP A 77 -2.19 3.61 -2.91
N GLN A 78 -3.45 3.58 -3.36
CA GLN A 78 -4.57 4.22 -2.64
C GLN A 78 -4.80 3.61 -1.25
N LEU A 79 -4.71 2.28 -1.11
CA LEU A 79 -4.87 1.61 0.17
C LEU A 79 -3.72 1.96 1.13
N LEU A 80 -2.48 2.01 0.65
CA LEU A 80 -1.32 2.40 1.44
C LEU A 80 -1.40 3.86 1.90
N VAL A 81 -1.86 4.77 1.03
CA VAL A 81 -2.11 6.17 1.39
C VAL A 81 -3.22 6.24 2.44
N ALA A 82 -4.38 5.63 2.21
CA ALA A 82 -5.50 5.67 3.16
C ALA A 82 -5.13 5.09 4.54
N LEU A 83 -4.30 4.05 4.56
CA LEU A 83 -3.81 3.45 5.80
C LEU A 83 -2.82 4.38 6.51
N SER A 84 -1.93 5.04 5.76
CA SER A 84 -1.02 6.05 6.28
C SER A 84 -1.77 7.29 6.79
N ASP A 85 -2.76 7.80 6.06
CA ASP A 85 -3.55 8.96 6.49
C ASP A 85 -4.31 8.68 7.80
N ARG A 86 -4.79 7.45 7.98
CA ARG A 86 -5.54 7.05 9.18
C ARG A 86 -4.65 6.87 10.41
N PHE A 87 -3.39 6.49 10.25
CA PHE A 87 -2.53 6.04 11.36
C PHE A 87 -1.17 6.77 11.47
N GLY A 88 -0.77 7.55 10.47
CA GLY A 88 0.57 8.13 10.29
C GLY A 88 0.86 9.38 11.13
N ASP A 89 -0.16 10.10 11.59
CA ASP A 89 0.01 11.38 12.32
C ASP A 89 0.15 11.24 13.85
N HIS A 90 0.27 10.03 14.38
CA HIS A 90 0.23 9.81 15.83
C HIS A 90 1.55 9.36 16.46
N SER A 91 2.56 9.09 15.64
CA SER A 91 3.91 8.72 16.10
C SER A 91 4.69 9.91 16.68
N THR A 92 4.25 11.15 16.43
CA THR A 92 4.92 12.38 16.87
C THR A 92 4.36 12.98 18.17
N LEU A 93 3.26 12.46 18.73
CA LEU A 93 2.62 13.00 19.93
C LEU A 93 2.89 12.20 21.22
N SER A 94 3.74 11.16 21.18
CA SER A 94 4.09 10.36 22.37
C SER A 94 5.51 10.64 22.91
N ALA A 95 6.18 11.67 22.40
CA ALA A 95 7.45 12.19 22.93
C ALA A 95 7.22 13.61 23.47
N GLY A 96 6.51 13.70 24.59
CA GLY A 96 6.28 14.93 25.36
C GLY A 96 6.07 14.59 26.82
#